data_AF-A0A914QLM2-F1
#
_entry.id   AF-A0A914QLM2-F1
#
_cell.length_a   1.000
_cell.length_b   1.000
_cell.length_c   1.000
_cell.angle_alpha   90.00
_cell.angle_beta   90.00
_cell.angle_gamma   90.00
#
_symmetry.space_group_name_H-M   'P 1'
#
loop_
_entity.id
_entity.type
_entity.pdbx_description
1 polymer ?
#
loop_
_entity_poly.entity_id
_entity_poly.type
_entity_poly.pdbx_seq_one_letter_code
_entity_poly.pdbx_strand_id
1 'polypeptide(L)'
;MVRLIFQLENSYENIAINEQKRNTLIICDRGAMDPKVFTGSEDDWTSILKNLGKTEKDIMDEYEAVIQLYTAPKEYYCLSDNPYRRETYAEAQVINAHYEKIWKAHPNFYQVDNYDHNVKSHLGWDEKCAKIAEIVKVILND
;
A
#
# COMPACT_ATOMS: atom_id res chain seq x y z
N MET A 1 -14.40 6.01 -7.34
CA MET A 1 -13.19 6.00 -6.48
C MET A 1 -11.97 5.59 -7.27
N VAL A 2 -11.83 4.33 -7.74
CA VAL A 2 -10.64 3.84 -8.48
C VAL A 2 -10.24 4.75 -9.65
N ARG A 3 -11.20 5.21 -10.47
CA ARG A 3 -10.92 6.16 -11.57
C ARG A 3 -10.25 7.46 -11.11
N LEU A 4 -10.58 7.98 -9.93
CA LEU A 4 -9.98 9.21 -9.39
C LEU A 4 -8.54 8.96 -8.93
N ILE A 5 -8.26 7.78 -8.36
CA ILE A 5 -6.90 7.37 -7.98
C ILE A 5 -6.02 7.39 -9.23
N PHE A 6 -6.44 6.70 -10.29
CA PHE A 6 -5.70 6.74 -11.56
C PHE A 6 -5.53 8.13 -12.12
N GLN A 7 -6.58 8.96 -12.14
CA GLN A 7 -6.45 10.32 -12.67
C GLN A 7 -5.42 11.15 -11.89
N LEU A 8 -5.33 10.96 -10.58
CA LEU A 8 -4.36 11.64 -9.72
C LEU A 8 -2.95 11.10 -9.98
N GLU A 9 -2.76 9.78 -9.94
CA GLU A 9 -1.48 9.11 -10.20
C GLU A 9 -0.94 9.48 -11.58
N ASN A 10 -1.74 9.34 -12.64
CA ASN A 10 -1.39 9.76 -14.00
C ASN A 10 -0.99 11.25 -14.08
N SER A 11 -1.60 12.13 -13.28
CA SER A 11 -1.23 13.55 -13.30
C SER A 11 0.18 13.76 -12.75
N TYR A 12 0.56 13.05 -11.68
CA TYR A 12 1.90 13.12 -11.11
C TYR A 12 2.93 12.39 -11.96
N GLU A 13 2.60 11.26 -12.56
CA GLU A 13 3.44 10.57 -13.54
C GLU A 13 3.74 11.44 -14.74
N ASN A 14 2.74 12.13 -15.29
CA ASN A 14 2.95 13.07 -16.39
C ASN A 14 3.91 14.20 -15.98
N ILE A 15 3.82 14.70 -14.75
CA ILE A 15 4.78 15.71 -14.25
C ILE A 15 6.19 15.09 -14.15
N ALA A 16 6.31 13.87 -13.61
CA ALA A 16 7.58 13.18 -13.42
C ALA A 16 8.27 12.84 -14.76
N ILE A 17 7.54 12.33 -15.75
CA ILE A 17 8.06 11.99 -17.08
C ILE A 17 8.57 13.24 -17.82
N ASN A 18 7.98 14.41 -17.54
CA ASN A 18 8.41 15.68 -18.13
C ASN A 18 9.51 16.40 -17.30
N GLU A 19 9.90 15.86 -16.14
CA GLU A 19 11.05 16.37 -15.38
C GLU A 19 12.36 15.84 -15.99
N GLN A 20 13.20 16.74 -16.48
CA GLN A 20 14.44 16.39 -17.19
C GLN A 20 15.71 16.61 -16.37
N LYS A 21 15.62 17.25 -15.20
CA LYS A 21 16.79 17.70 -14.43
C LYS A 21 17.04 16.87 -13.19
N ARG A 22 16.08 16.07 -12.76
CA ARG A 22 16.11 15.37 -11.46
C ARG A 22 15.55 13.97 -11.60
N ASN A 23 16.14 13.04 -10.87
CA ASN A 23 15.53 11.74 -10.63
C ASN A 23 14.25 11.96 -9.81
N THR A 24 13.14 11.42 -10.27
CA THR A 24 11.83 11.60 -9.63
C THR A 24 11.33 10.26 -9.13
N LEU A 25 10.99 10.19 -7.84
CA LEU A 25 10.32 9.06 -7.21
C LEU A 25 8.89 9.51 -6.87
N ILE A 26 7.90 8.71 -7.26
CA ILE A 26 6.50 8.91 -6.88
C ILE A 26 6.20 7.94 -5.72
N ILE A 27 5.65 8.47 -4.63
CA ILE A 27 5.20 7.67 -3.50
C ILE A 27 3.69 7.85 -3.38
N CYS A 28 2.96 6.75 -3.58
CA CYS A 28 1.53 6.71 -3.40
C CYS A 28 1.20 6.29 -1.96
N ASP A 29 0.52 7.17 -1.21
CA ASP A 29 -0.16 6.76 0.01
C ASP A 29 -1.47 6.08 -0.39
N ARG A 30 -1.49 4.74 -0.34
CA ARG A 30 -2.53 3.83 -0.87
C ARG A 30 -2.48 3.67 -2.39
N GLY A 31 -3.14 2.63 -2.89
CA GLY A 31 -3.16 2.28 -4.32
C GLY A 31 -4.52 1.83 -4.84
N ALA A 32 -4.63 1.66 -6.16
CA ALA A 32 -5.87 1.43 -6.89
C ALA A 32 -6.50 0.04 -6.65
N MET A 33 -5.77 -0.92 -6.09
CA MET A 33 -6.34 -2.20 -5.61
C MET A 33 -6.94 -2.09 -4.21
N ASP A 34 -6.62 -1.06 -3.41
CA ASP A 34 -7.13 -0.93 -2.04
C ASP A 34 -8.66 -0.90 -1.92
N PRO A 35 -9.42 -0.29 -2.85
CA PRO A 35 -10.88 -0.32 -2.81
C PRO A 35 -11.43 -1.75 -2.84
N LYS A 36 -10.70 -2.73 -3.41
CA LYS A 36 -11.12 -4.14 -3.44
C LYS A 36 -11.42 -4.67 -2.04
N VAL A 37 -10.62 -4.31 -1.02
CA VAL A 37 -10.82 -4.72 0.39
C VAL A 37 -12.20 -4.37 0.93
N PHE A 38 -12.80 -3.28 0.45
CA PHE A 38 -14.09 -2.78 0.94
C PHE A 38 -15.24 -3.08 -0.02
N THR A 39 -15.00 -3.84 -1.08
CA THR A 39 -16.06 -4.23 -2.01
C THR A 39 -16.83 -5.40 -1.44
N GLY A 40 -18.16 -5.33 -1.47
CA GLY A 40 -19.03 -6.33 -0.82
C GLY A 40 -18.98 -7.73 -1.45
N SER A 41 -18.61 -7.81 -2.72
CA SER A 41 -18.49 -9.07 -3.47
C SER A 41 -17.44 -8.98 -4.59
N GLU A 42 -16.95 -10.14 -5.06
CA GLU A 42 -16.07 -10.20 -6.23
C GLU A 42 -16.80 -9.79 -7.53
N ASP A 43 -18.12 -9.96 -7.61
CA ASP A 43 -18.92 -9.54 -8.76
C ASP A 43 -18.98 -8.00 -8.87
N ASP A 44 -19.10 -7.31 -7.73
CA ASP A 44 -19.03 -5.85 -7.67
C ASP A 44 -17.65 -5.35 -8.12
N TRP A 45 -16.59 -6.00 -7.65
CA TRP A 45 -15.23 -5.65 -8.04
C TRP A 45 -14.98 -5.89 -9.53
N THR A 46 -15.44 -7.03 -10.05
CA THR A 46 -15.39 -7.36 -11.49
C THR A 46 -16.14 -6.33 -12.32
N SER A 47 -17.28 -5.85 -11.83
CA SER A 47 -18.05 -4.79 -12.49
C SER A 47 -17.30 -3.46 -12.51
N ILE A 48 -16.58 -3.11 -11.43
CA ILE A 48 -15.69 -1.94 -11.38
C ILE A 48 -14.57 -2.05 -12.42
N LEU A 49 -13.88 -3.20 -12.46
CA LEU A 49 -12.82 -3.49 -13.43
C LEU A 49 -13.31 -3.38 -14.88
N LYS A 50 -14.48 -3.97 -15.18
CA LYS A 50 -15.11 -3.89 -16.50
C LYS A 50 -15.41 -2.45 -16.91
N ASN A 51 -15.92 -1.63 -16.00
CA ASN A 51 -16.20 -0.22 -16.27
C ASN A 51 -14.91 0.61 -16.50
N LEU A 52 -13.80 0.17 -15.94
CA LEU A 52 -12.47 0.77 -16.16
C LEU A 52 -11.79 0.23 -17.42
N GLY A 53 -12.26 -0.89 -17.98
CA GLY A 53 -11.59 -1.58 -19.08
C GLY A 53 -10.22 -2.14 -18.70
N LYS A 54 -10.03 -2.50 -17.43
CA LYS A 54 -8.77 -3.02 -16.86
C LYS A 54 -8.99 -4.36 -16.16
N THR A 55 -7.95 -5.16 -16.10
CA THR A 55 -7.83 -6.33 -15.23
C THR A 55 -7.09 -5.97 -13.94
N GLU A 56 -7.11 -6.83 -12.92
CA GLU A 56 -6.29 -6.60 -11.70
C GLU A 56 -4.80 -6.52 -12.03
N LYS A 57 -4.34 -7.32 -13.00
CA LYS A 57 -2.96 -7.27 -13.47
C LYS A 57 -2.63 -5.90 -14.05
N ASP A 58 -3.52 -5.34 -14.87
CA ASP A 58 -3.32 -3.99 -15.43
C ASP A 58 -3.31 -2.89 -14.36
N ILE A 59 -3.86 -3.14 -13.16
CA ILE A 59 -3.76 -2.21 -12.02
C ILE A 59 -2.45 -2.43 -11.26
N MET A 60 -2.08 -3.69 -11.04
CA MET A 60 -0.84 -4.04 -10.33
C MET A 60 0.39 -3.56 -11.10
N ASP A 61 0.40 -3.71 -12.43
CA ASP A 61 1.52 -3.34 -13.30
C ASP A 61 1.76 -1.81 -13.34
N GLU A 62 0.87 -0.98 -12.78
CA GLU A 62 1.07 0.47 -12.64
C GLU A 62 2.03 0.84 -11.49
N TYR A 63 2.37 -0.11 -10.62
CA TYR A 63 3.27 0.10 -9.49
C TYR A 63 4.58 -0.66 -9.70
N GLU A 64 5.74 -0.01 -9.52
CA GLU A 64 7.02 -0.73 -9.55
C GLU A 64 7.21 -1.62 -8.32
N ALA A 65 6.65 -1.21 -7.18
CA ALA A 65 6.70 -1.92 -5.92
C ALA A 65 5.56 -1.53 -4.99
N VAL A 66 5.21 -2.44 -4.08
CA VAL A 66 4.20 -2.22 -3.04
C VAL A 66 4.79 -2.55 -1.69
N ILE A 67 4.72 -1.60 -0.75
CA ILE A 67 5.22 -1.75 0.62
C ILE A 67 4.03 -1.73 1.58
N GLN A 68 3.67 -2.88 2.15
CA GLN A 68 2.64 -2.98 3.18
C GLN A 68 3.24 -2.74 4.57
N LEU A 69 2.73 -1.73 5.27
CA LEU A 69 3.05 -1.51 6.69
C LEU A 69 1.99 -2.18 7.56
N TYR A 70 2.41 -3.08 8.45
CA TYR A 70 1.46 -3.81 9.28
C TYR A 70 0.85 -2.91 10.37
N THR A 71 -0.42 -3.17 10.66
CA THR A 71 -1.17 -2.60 11.79
C THR A 71 -0.32 -2.55 13.05
N ALA A 72 -0.24 -1.37 13.67
CA ALA A 72 0.54 -1.13 14.89
C ALA A 72 0.23 -2.17 15.99
N PRO A 73 1.17 -2.51 16.89
CA PRO A 73 0.91 -3.42 17.99
C PRO A 73 -0.28 -2.96 18.85
N LYS A 74 -1.01 -3.92 19.43
CA LYS A 74 -2.27 -3.66 20.16
C LYS A 74 -2.15 -2.58 21.24
N GLU A 75 -1.04 -2.56 21.97
CA GLU A 75 -0.76 -1.57 23.03
C GLU A 75 -0.59 -0.14 22.52
N TYR A 76 -0.24 0.03 21.24
CA TYR A 76 -0.13 1.33 20.56
C TYR A 76 -1.30 1.59 19.61
N TYR A 77 -2.29 0.70 19.54
CA TYR A 77 -3.46 0.85 18.69
C TYR A 77 -4.57 1.57 19.46
N CYS A 78 -4.54 2.89 19.45
CA CYS A 78 -5.54 3.72 20.10
C CYS A 78 -6.58 4.25 19.10
N LEU A 79 -7.82 4.43 19.58
CA LEU A 79 -8.92 5.04 18.82
C LEU A 79 -9.13 6.51 19.21
N SER A 80 -8.58 6.96 20.35
CA SER A 80 -8.82 8.31 20.86
C SER A 80 -7.88 9.37 20.29
N ASP A 81 -6.81 8.97 19.61
CA ASP A 81 -5.77 9.82 19.05
C ASP A 81 -5.95 10.10 17.55
N ASN A 82 -6.70 9.25 16.83
CA ASN A 82 -6.98 9.42 15.41
C ASN A 82 -8.50 9.46 15.14
N PRO A 83 -9.10 10.64 14.90
CA PRO A 83 -10.55 10.77 14.67
C PRO A 83 -11.03 10.14 13.35
N TYR A 84 -10.10 9.72 12.47
CA TYR A 84 -10.41 9.05 11.21
C TYR A 84 -10.36 7.53 11.31
N ARG A 85 -9.81 6.97 12.39
CA ARG A 85 -9.78 5.51 12.63
C ARG A 85 -11.17 5.06 13.09
N ARG A 86 -11.75 4.08 12.40
CA ARG A 86 -13.13 3.61 12.67
C ARG A 86 -13.17 2.16 13.12
N GLU A 87 -12.15 1.42 12.77
CA GLU A 87 -12.02 -0.01 12.97
C GLU A 87 -11.31 -0.32 14.29
N THR A 88 -11.85 -1.27 15.04
CA THR A 88 -11.21 -1.87 16.21
C THR A 88 -9.89 -2.55 15.82
N TYR A 89 -9.04 -2.84 16.80
CA TYR A 89 -7.79 -3.57 16.53
C TYR A 89 -8.03 -4.91 15.82
N ALA A 90 -9.07 -5.67 16.21
CA ALA A 90 -9.38 -6.94 15.57
C ALA A 90 -9.81 -6.77 14.11
N GLU A 91 -10.64 -5.77 13.81
CA GLU A 91 -11.04 -5.44 12.44
C GLU A 91 -9.86 -4.97 11.61
N ALA A 92 -8.95 -4.17 12.18
CA ALA A 92 -7.72 -3.74 11.52
C ALA A 92 -6.81 -4.91 11.15
N GLN A 93 -6.73 -5.95 11.98
CA GLN A 93 -5.97 -7.16 11.66
C GLN A 93 -6.61 -7.92 10.47
N VAL A 94 -7.94 -8.02 10.43
CA VAL A 94 -8.66 -8.62 9.30
C VAL A 94 -8.43 -7.82 8.01
N ILE A 95 -8.56 -6.49 8.09
CA ILE A 95 -8.29 -5.59 6.97
C ILE A 95 -6.83 -5.73 6.48
N ASN A 96 -5.87 -5.80 7.38
CA ASN A 96 -4.45 -6.01 7.05
C ASN A 96 -4.23 -7.33 6.30
N ALA A 97 -4.89 -8.41 6.72
CA ALA A 97 -4.83 -9.70 6.03
C ALA A 97 -5.47 -9.66 4.63
N HIS A 98 -6.52 -8.86 4.44
CA HIS A 98 -7.11 -8.65 3.11
C HIS A 98 -6.17 -7.87 2.19
N TYR A 99 -5.53 -6.80 2.67
CA TYR A 99 -4.50 -6.09 1.89
C TYR A 99 -3.37 -7.02 1.48
N GLU A 100 -2.87 -7.83 2.41
CA GLU A 100 -1.85 -8.83 2.12
C GLU A 100 -2.32 -9.78 1.02
N LYS A 101 -3.53 -10.36 1.15
CA LYS A 101 -4.07 -11.31 0.16
C LYS A 101 -4.13 -10.72 -1.25
N ILE A 102 -4.47 -9.44 -1.38
CA ILE A 102 -4.63 -8.77 -2.67
C ILE A 102 -3.27 -8.41 -3.26
N TRP A 103 -2.44 -7.72 -2.48
CA TRP A 103 -1.18 -7.18 -2.98
C TRP A 103 -0.05 -8.21 -3.08
N LYS A 104 -0.17 -9.37 -2.41
CA LYS A 104 0.81 -10.47 -2.52
C LYS A 104 0.94 -11.05 -3.93
N ALA A 105 0.00 -10.78 -4.83
CA ALA A 105 0.13 -11.13 -6.24
C ALA A 105 1.08 -10.20 -7.02
N HIS A 106 1.43 -9.03 -6.46
CA HIS A 106 2.40 -8.11 -7.05
C HIS A 106 3.81 -8.72 -6.99
N PRO A 107 4.60 -8.70 -8.08
CA PRO A 107 5.93 -9.32 -8.12
C PRO A 107 6.91 -8.72 -7.10
N ASN A 108 6.84 -7.40 -6.90
CA ASN A 108 7.66 -6.65 -5.96
C ASN A 108 6.84 -6.22 -4.75
N PHE A 109 6.43 -7.19 -3.93
CA PHE A 109 5.64 -6.96 -2.72
C PHE A 109 6.47 -7.12 -1.46
N TYR A 110 6.54 -6.08 -0.65
CA TYR A 110 7.33 -6.03 0.58
C TYR A 110 6.45 -5.82 1.79
N GLN A 111 6.73 -6.56 2.86
CA GLN A 111 5.99 -6.48 4.12
C GLN A 111 6.90 -5.94 5.21
N VAL A 112 6.43 -4.91 5.92
CA VAL A 112 7.13 -4.31 7.06
C VAL A 112 6.28 -4.51 8.30
N ASP A 113 6.64 -5.53 9.07
CA ASP A 113 6.05 -5.81 10.39
C ASP A 113 6.58 -4.84 11.47
N ASN A 114 6.05 -4.99 12.68
CA ASN A 114 6.44 -4.18 13.84
C ASN A 114 7.46 -4.90 14.73
N TYR A 115 8.23 -5.87 14.20
CA TYR A 115 9.08 -6.73 15.02
C TYR A 115 10.50 -6.86 14.46
N ASP A 116 11.47 -6.84 15.35
CA ASP A 116 12.84 -7.27 15.04
C ASP A 116 12.98 -8.74 15.42
N HIS A 117 13.14 -9.59 14.41
CA HIS A 117 13.29 -11.04 14.60
C HIS A 117 14.66 -11.43 15.18
N ASN A 118 15.67 -10.57 15.07
CA ASN A 118 17.01 -10.81 15.61
C ASN A 118 17.04 -10.59 17.12
N VAL A 119 16.52 -9.45 17.58
CA VAL A 119 16.51 -9.09 19.01
C VAL A 119 15.20 -9.44 19.71
N LYS A 120 14.22 -9.96 18.97
CA LYS A 120 12.92 -10.43 19.49
C LYS A 120 12.14 -9.34 20.24
N SER A 121 12.13 -8.12 19.70
CA SER A 121 11.42 -6.98 20.28
C SER A 121 10.63 -6.21 19.23
N HIS A 122 9.69 -5.37 19.67
CA HIS A 122 9.02 -4.44 18.77
C HIS A 122 10.01 -3.41 18.20
N LEU A 123 9.82 -3.07 16.94
CA LEU A 123 10.56 -1.98 16.31
C LEU A 123 10.09 -0.64 16.86
N GLY A 124 11.03 0.26 17.12
CA GLY A 124 10.73 1.67 17.24
C GLY A 124 10.41 2.28 15.87
N TRP A 125 10.07 3.57 15.91
CA TRP A 125 9.76 4.34 14.71
C TRP A 125 10.96 4.43 13.76
N ASP A 126 12.14 4.75 14.30
CA ASP A 126 13.35 4.97 13.50
C ASP A 126 13.81 3.67 12.82
N GLU A 127 13.74 2.53 13.51
CA GLU A 127 14.08 1.23 12.92
C GLU A 127 13.10 0.83 11.81
N LYS A 128 11.80 1.13 11.98
CA LYS A 128 10.79 0.87 10.95
C LYS A 128 11.03 1.76 9.72
N CYS A 129 11.35 3.05 9.92
CA CYS A 129 11.75 3.95 8.84
C CYS A 129 13.01 3.47 8.13
N ALA A 130 14.01 2.98 8.87
CA ALA A 130 15.22 2.42 8.29
C ALA A 130 14.92 1.20 7.42
N LYS A 131 14.09 0.26 7.88
CA LYS A 131 13.66 -0.90 7.06
C LYS A 131 13.01 -0.47 5.74
N ILE A 132 12.12 0.53 5.77
CA ILE A 132 11.47 1.07 4.56
C ILE A 132 12.53 1.69 3.64
N ALA A 133 13.45 2.49 4.17
CA ALA A 133 14.51 3.12 3.38
C ALA A 133 15.41 2.07 2.70
N GLU A 134 15.74 0.97 3.37
CA GLU A 134 16.50 -0.13 2.76
C GLU A 134 15.71 -0.81 1.63
N ILE A 135 14.41 -1.05 1.81
CA ILE A 135 13.55 -1.59 0.73
C ILE A 135 13.53 -0.65 -0.47
N VAL A 136 13.35 0.66 -0.24
CA VAL A 136 13.37 1.66 -1.33
C VAL A 136 14.72 1.69 -2.03
N LYS A 137 15.84 1.55 -1.31
CA LYS A 137 17.16 1.44 -1.95
C LYS A 137 17.28 0.20 -2.83
N VAL A 138 16.72 -0.95 -2.43
CA VAL A 138 16.71 -2.16 -3.27
C VAL A 138 15.93 -1.89 -4.55
N ILE A 139 14.71 -1.36 -4.43
CA ILE A 139 13.84 -1.05 -5.57
C ILE A 139 14.51 -0.08 -6.56
N LEU A 140 15.26 0.93 -6.07
CA LEU A 140 15.94 1.91 -6.91
C LEU A 140 17.23 1.41 -7.58
N ASN A 141 17.77 0.26 -7.15
CA ASN A 141 19.00 -0.31 -7.69
C ASN A 141 18.78 -1.55 -8.58
N ASP A 142 17.55 -2.09 -8.60
CA ASP A 142 17.10 -3.16 -9.52
C ASP A 142 16.81 -2.61 -10.93
#